data_AF-A0A4P6L441-F1
#
_entry.id   AF-A0A4P6L441-F1
#
_cell.length_a   1.000
_cell.length_b   1.000
_cell.length_c   1.000
_cell.angle_alpha   90.00
_cell.angle_beta   90.00
_cell.angle_gamma   90.00
#
_symmetry.space_group_name_H-M   'P 1'
#
loop_
_entity.id
_entity.type
_entity.pdbx_description
1 polymer ?
#
loop_
_entity_poly.entity_id
_entity_poly.type
_entity_poly.pdbx_seq_one_letter_code
_entity_poly.pdbx_strand_id
1 'polypeptide(L)'
;MSRYTYVITERGREQGGGWRLSLQENDENVGRRDFLVLPADRVAAEIWWAMLCEAERRFWFALNNADLPVGPYETYLLAESYAEAKRIGEEWISFH
;
A
#
# COMPACT_ATOMS: atom_id res chain seq x y z
N MET A 1 0.95 1.06 -32.52
CA MET A 1 0.21 0.60 -31.33
C MET A 1 0.88 1.25 -30.15
N SER A 2 0.13 2.00 -29.33
CA SER A 2 0.66 2.52 -28.07
C SER A 2 0.86 1.38 -27.08
N ARG A 3 1.92 1.45 -26.27
CA ARG A 3 2.16 0.50 -25.19
C ARG A 3 1.73 1.16 -23.87
N TYR A 4 0.78 0.53 -23.19
CA TYR A 4 0.40 0.93 -21.84
C TYR A 4 1.15 0.12 -20.79
N THR A 5 1.69 0.79 -19.78
CA THR A 5 2.27 0.17 -18.58
C THR A 5 1.90 0.97 -17.34
N TYR A 6 2.06 0.43 -16.14
CA TYR A 6 1.87 1.20 -14.92
C TYR A 6 3.07 1.09 -14.00
N VAL A 7 3.28 2.12 -13.18
CA VAL A 7 4.35 2.18 -12.18
C VAL A 7 3.73 2.54 -10.84
N ILE A 8 4.14 1.82 -9.79
CA ILE A 8 3.80 2.12 -8.40
C ILE A 8 5.06 2.64 -7.71
N THR A 9 4.96 3.81 -7.10
CA THR A 9 6.06 4.46 -6.38
C THR A 9 5.67 4.73 -4.94
N GLU A 10 6.60 4.53 -4.02
CA GLU A 10 6.39 4.87 -2.62
C GLU A 10 6.28 6.39 -2.45
N ARG A 11 5.38 6.81 -1.57
CA ARG A 11 5.27 8.21 -1.17
C ARG A 11 6.00 8.42 0.14
N GLY A 12 6.83 9.46 0.19
CA GLY A 12 7.46 9.87 1.45
C GLY A 12 6.41 10.15 2.54
N ARG A 13 6.76 9.87 3.80
CA ARG A 13 5.89 10.09 4.96
C ARG A 13 5.34 11.53 5.06
N GLU A 14 6.16 12.52 4.70
CA GLU A 14 5.79 13.94 4.59
C GLU A 14 4.62 14.22 3.63
N GLN A 15 4.38 13.33 2.66
CA GLN A 15 3.30 13.43 1.69
C GLN A 15 2.08 12.56 2.07
N GLY A 16 1.97 12.12 3.32
CA GLY A 16 0.88 11.25 3.80
C GLY A 16 1.10 9.76 3.58
N GLY A 17 2.34 9.34 3.28
CA GLY A 17 2.72 7.93 3.10
C GLY A 17 1.97 7.21 1.98
N GLY A 18 2.09 5.88 1.96
CA GLY A 18 1.41 5.02 1.00
C GLY A 18 2.06 5.02 -0.39
N TRP A 19 1.23 4.97 -1.44
CA TRP A 19 1.68 4.66 -2.79
C TRP A 19 1.07 5.60 -3.83
N ARG A 20 1.81 5.79 -4.93
CA ARG A 20 1.34 6.49 -6.12
C ARG A 20 1.40 5.56 -7.31
N LEU A 21 0.24 5.35 -7.93
CA LEU A 21 0.07 4.65 -9.19
C LEU A 21 0.10 5.66 -10.34
N SER A 22 0.88 5.38 -11.37
CA SER A 22 0.93 6.16 -12.62
C SER A 22 0.77 5.24 -13.83
N LEU A 23 -0.13 5.59 -14.74
CA LEU A 23 -0.31 4.97 -16.05
C LEU A 23 0.64 5.64 -17.04
N GLN A 24 1.37 4.83 -17.80
CA GLN A 24 2.29 5.29 -18.83
C GLN A 24 1.77 4.85 -20.20
N GLU A 25 1.67 5.78 -21.15
CA GLU A 25 1.51 5.50 -22.57
C GLU A 25 2.82 5.84 -23.27
N ASN A 26 3.52 4.84 -23.82
CA ASN A 26 4.83 5.04 -24.47
C ASN A 26 5.82 5.82 -23.58
N ASP A 27 5.88 5.48 -22.30
CA ASP A 27 6.70 6.11 -21.25
C ASP A 27 6.29 7.54 -20.83
N GLU A 28 5.14 8.03 -21.31
CA GLU A 28 4.54 9.29 -20.87
C GLU A 28 3.41 9.07 -19.86
N ASN A 29 3.40 9.84 -18.77
CA ASN A 29 2.37 9.71 -17.76
C ASN A 29 1.03 10.26 -18.25
N VAL A 30 0.06 9.38 -18.45
CA VAL A 30 -1.28 9.70 -18.94
C VAL A 30 -2.37 9.54 -17.87
N GLY A 31 -2.01 9.08 -16.67
CA GLY A 31 -2.97 8.85 -15.60
C GLY A 31 -2.30 8.66 -14.25
N ARG A 32 -2.94 9.15 -13.18
CA ARG A 32 -2.39 9.05 -11.82
C ARG A 32 -3.48 8.83 -10.78
N ARG A 33 -3.17 7.98 -9.80
CA ARG A 33 -3.97 7.79 -8.59
C ARG A 33 -3.08 7.62 -7.37
N ASP A 34 -3.48 8.25 -6.29
CA ASP A 34 -2.76 8.24 -5.03
C ASP A 34 -3.52 7.37 -4.01
N PHE A 35 -2.80 6.50 -3.31
CA PHE A 35 -3.29 5.64 -2.25
C PHE A 35 -2.61 6.04 -0.93
N LEU A 36 -3.34 6.76 -0.09
CA LEU A 36 -2.82 7.32 1.15
C LEU A 36 -2.91 6.31 2.29
N VAL A 37 -1.87 6.26 3.13
CA VAL A 37 -1.88 5.51 4.39
C VAL A 37 -1.70 6.51 5.52
N LEU A 38 -2.79 6.77 6.24
CA LEU A 38 -2.74 7.65 7.41
C LEU A 38 -1.92 7.00 8.53
N PRO A 39 -1.31 7.80 9.42
CA PRO A 39 -0.66 7.29 10.62
C PRO A 39 -1.59 6.34 11.39
N ALA A 40 -1.03 5.25 11.89
CA ALA A 40 -1.81 4.25 12.60
C ALA A 40 -2.44 4.83 13.87
N ASP A 41 -3.76 4.74 13.96
CA ASP A 41 -4.46 4.94 15.23
C ASP A 41 -4.16 3.76 16.16
N ARG A 42 -3.77 4.07 17.41
CA ARG A 42 -3.37 3.03 18.37
C ARG A 42 -4.52 2.07 18.70
N VAL A 43 -5.74 2.59 18.83
CA VAL A 43 -6.90 1.77 19.17
C VAL A 43 -7.24 0.83 18.01
N ALA A 44 -7.21 1.34 16.78
CA ALA A 44 -7.37 0.53 15.58
C ALA A 44 -6.30 -0.58 15.48
N ALA A 45 -5.04 -0.25 15.79
CA ALA A 45 -3.94 -1.22 15.80
C ALA A 45 -4.16 -2.33 16.85
N GLU A 46 -4.61 -1.98 18.05
CA GLU A 46 -4.91 -2.93 19.13
C GLU A 46 -6.08 -3.87 18.75
N ILE A 47 -7.14 -3.33 18.17
CA ILE A 47 -8.29 -4.11 17.67
C ILE A 47 -7.84 -5.06 16.55
N TRP A 48 -7.11 -4.56 15.56
CA TRP A 48 -6.58 -5.37 14.47
C TRP A 48 -5.69 -6.51 14.98
N TRP A 49 -4.74 -6.19 15.87
CA TRP A 49 -3.84 -7.18 16.44
C TRP A 49 -4.58 -8.27 17.21
N ALA A 50 -5.63 -7.92 17.95
CA ALA A 50 -6.46 -8.86 18.67
C ALA A 50 -7.21 -9.84 17.75
N MET A 51 -7.56 -9.43 16.53
CA MET A 51 -8.24 -10.28 15.54
C MET A 51 -7.31 -11.30 14.86
N LEU A 52 -6.00 -11.05 14.82
CA LEU A 52 -5.04 -11.94 14.16
C LEU A 52 -4.79 -13.22 14.96
N CYS A 53 -4.58 -14.32 14.25
CA CYS A 53 -4.03 -15.53 14.84
C CYS A 53 -2.52 -15.39 15.12
N GLU A 54 -1.95 -16.33 15.88
CA GLU A 54 -0.54 -16.28 16.26
C GLU A 54 0.41 -16.27 15.05
N ALA A 55 0.09 -17.03 13.99
CA ALA A 55 0.90 -17.07 12.79
C ALA A 55 0.93 -15.71 12.06
N GLU A 56 -0.22 -15.06 11.95
CA GLU A 56 -0.33 -13.72 11.34
C GLU A 56 0.41 -12.67 12.16
N ARG A 57 0.26 -12.70 13.50
CA ARG A 57 1.02 -11.80 14.39
C ARG A 57 2.52 -11.96 14.22
N ARG A 58 3.02 -13.20 14.15
CA ARG A 58 4.45 -13.47 13.92
C ARG A 58 4.91 -12.96 12.56
N PHE A 59 4.09 -13.14 11.51
CA PHE A 59 4.39 -12.63 10.18
C PHE A 59 4.55 -11.11 10.18
N TRP A 60 3.56 -10.38 10.70
CA TRP A 60 3.60 -8.91 10.70
C TRP A 60 4.68 -8.35 11.63
N PHE A 61 4.93 -9.00 12.77
CA PHE A 61 6.03 -8.64 13.65
C PHE A 61 7.41 -8.85 13.00
N ALA A 62 7.58 -9.91 12.20
CA ALA A 62 8.83 -10.18 11.50
C ALA A 62 9.11 -9.16 10.38
N LEU A 63 8.05 -8.61 9.76
CA LEU A 63 8.18 -7.55 8.76
C LEU A 63 8.46 -6.18 9.39
N ASN A 64 7.98 -5.95 10.62
CA ASN A 64 8.23 -4.73 11.35
C ASN A 64 8.15 -4.97 12.86
N ASN A 65 9.32 -4.99 13.48
CA ASN A 65 9.58 -5.26 14.89
C ASN A 65 9.63 -3.98 15.74
N ALA A 66 9.02 -2.89 15.27
CA ALA A 66 8.81 -1.64 16.01
C ALA A 66 7.70 -1.77 17.07
N ASP A 67 7.31 -0.63 17.66
CA ASP A 67 6.33 -0.52 18.74
C ASP A 67 5.05 -1.30 18.47
N LEU A 68 4.81 -2.36 19.25
CA LEU A 68 3.61 -3.18 19.15
C LEU A 68 2.38 -2.44 19.72
N PRO A 69 1.18 -2.60 19.12
CA PRO A 69 0.90 -3.22 17.83
C PRO A 69 0.98 -2.25 16.63
N VAL A 70 1.36 -1.00 16.87
CA VAL A 70 1.29 0.10 15.91
C VAL A 70 2.21 -0.12 14.71
N GLY A 71 3.47 -0.48 14.91
CA GLY A 71 4.44 -0.72 13.83
C GLY A 71 4.00 -1.81 12.83
N PRO A 72 3.65 -3.02 13.30
CA PRO A 72 3.08 -4.05 12.44
C PRO A 72 1.80 -3.60 11.73
N TYR A 73 0.94 -2.81 12.39
CA TYR A 73 -0.29 -2.31 11.79
C TYR A 73 -0.03 -1.30 10.67
N GLU A 74 0.90 -0.36 10.84
CA GLU A 74 1.33 0.54 9.76
C GLU A 74 1.84 -0.24 8.55
N THR A 75 2.57 -1.32 8.80
CA THR A 75 3.12 -2.19 7.75
C THR A 75 2.02 -2.93 7.00
N TYR A 76 1.02 -3.43 7.74
CA TYR A 76 -0.19 -4.01 7.16
C TYR A 76 -0.93 -3.00 6.27
N LEU A 77 -1.16 -1.77 6.74
CA LEU A 77 -1.85 -0.74 5.96
C LEU A 77 -1.07 -0.37 4.68
N LEU A 78 0.26 -0.31 4.74
CA LEU A 78 1.11 -0.10 3.56
C LEU A 78 0.98 -1.27 2.57
N ALA A 79 0.98 -2.51 3.05
CA ALA A 79 0.83 -3.69 2.20
C ALA A 79 -0.53 -3.73 1.50
N GLU A 80 -1.62 -3.48 2.23
CA GLU A 80 -2.98 -3.41 1.67
C GLU A 80 -3.11 -2.29 0.64
N SER A 81 -2.55 -1.12 0.93
CA SER A 81 -2.54 0.02 0.01
C SER A 81 -1.76 -0.28 -1.27
N TYR A 82 -0.64 -1.02 -1.18
CA TYR A 82 0.12 -1.48 -2.35
C TYR A 82 -0.68 -2.49 -3.17
N ALA A 83 -1.31 -3.47 -2.52
CA ALA A 83 -2.13 -4.48 -3.18
C ALA A 83 -3.28 -3.84 -3.97
N GLU A 84 -3.95 -2.86 -3.37
CA GLU A 84 -5.00 -2.08 -4.04
C GLU A 84 -4.45 -1.26 -5.23
N ALA A 85 -3.29 -0.61 -5.06
CA ALA A 85 -2.64 0.11 -6.15
C ALA A 85 -2.28 -0.81 -7.32
N LYS A 86 -1.80 -2.03 -7.02
CA LYS A 86 -1.50 -3.06 -8.02
C LYS A 86 -2.74 -3.53 -8.75
N ARG A 87 -3.82 -3.82 -8.03
CA ARG A 87 -5.12 -4.22 -8.61
C ARG A 87 -5.64 -3.16 -9.58
N ILE A 88 -5.66 -1.89 -9.17
CA ILE A 88 -6.10 -0.79 -10.04
C ILE A 88 -5.16 -0.59 -11.24
N GLY A 89 -3.84 -0.77 -11.04
CA GLY A 89 -2.88 -0.73 -12.14
C GLY A 89 -3.14 -1.81 -13.18
N GLU A 90 -3.39 -3.05 -12.74
CA GLU A 90 -3.74 -4.17 -13.62
C GLU A 90 -5.06 -3.90 -14.38
N GLU A 91 -6.07 -3.34 -13.70
CA GLU A 91 -7.32 -2.93 -14.33
C GLU A 91 -7.09 -1.88 -15.43
N TRP A 92 -6.27 -0.86 -15.18
CA TRP A 92 -5.97 0.17 -16.18
C TRP A 92 -5.37 -0.42 -17.46
N ILE A 93 -4.46 -1.38 -17.34
CA ILE A 93 -3.88 -2.06 -18.50
C ILE A 93 -4.89 -2.95 -19.21
N SER A 94 -5.82 -3.57 -18.49
CA SER A 94 -6.85 -4.42 -19.12
C SER A 94 -7.84 -3.64 -19.98
N PHE A 95 -7.97 -2.32 -19.78
CA PHE A 95 -8.90 -1.46 -20.53
C PHE A 95 -8.28 -0.79 -21.77
N HIS A 96 -6.98 -0.97 -22.04
CA HIS A 96 -6.26 -0.34 -23.16
C HIS A 96 -5.54 -1.36 -24.04
#